data_AF-A0A973HAM2-F1
#
_entry.id   AF-A0A973HAM2-F1
#
_cell.length_a   1.000
_cell.length_b   1.000
_cell.length_c   1.000
_cell.angle_alpha   90.00
_cell.angle_beta   90.00
_cell.angle_gamma   90.00
#
_symmetry.space_group_name_H-M   'P 1'
#
loop_
_entity.id
_entity.type
_entity.pdbx_description
1 polymer ?
#
loop_
_entity_poly.entity_id
_entity_poly.type
_entity_poly.pdbx_seq_one_letter_code
_entity_poly.pdbx_strand_id
1 'polypeptide(L)'
;MSWESSIEYERLINQGARERLSGSHSADLVIRSYDFATIEALQAAGEWDAMANLLAADAIRLEESGAEVIALCTNTMHCVAEHIEAGVEPHWATSRAGRRAGWLGGTSTGRRRTRSCRPATSAATSRLRTPPPRD
;
A
#
# COMPACT_ATOMS: atom_id res chain seq x y z
N MET A 1 -8.68 1.82 1.24
CA MET A 1 -8.56 2.73 2.41
C MET A 1 -9.16 4.08 2.02
N SER A 2 -10.48 4.15 1.85
CA SER A 2 -11.50 3.61 2.74
C SER A 2 -12.05 2.22 2.39
N TRP A 3 -13.02 1.74 3.18
CA TRP A 3 -13.64 0.42 3.07
C TRP A 3 -14.55 0.33 1.83
N GLU A 4 -15.16 1.44 1.41
CA GLU A 4 -16.03 1.53 0.24
C GLU A 4 -15.30 1.08 -1.04
N SER A 5 -14.05 1.53 -1.24
CA SER A 5 -13.24 1.04 -2.37
C SER A 5 -12.83 -0.41 -2.22
N SER A 6 -12.72 -0.93 -0.99
CA SER A 6 -12.24 -2.29 -0.74
C SER A 6 -13.29 -3.33 -1.15
N ILE A 7 -14.58 -3.02 -0.97
CA ILE A 7 -15.70 -3.84 -1.47
C ILE A 7 -15.60 -4.03 -2.99
N GLU A 8 -15.21 -2.99 -3.73
CA GLU A 8 -15.06 -3.09 -5.19
C GLU A 8 -13.90 -4.02 -5.59
N TYR A 9 -12.78 -4.00 -4.86
CA TYR A 9 -11.70 -4.95 -5.09
C TYR A 9 -12.15 -6.39 -4.87
N GLU A 10 -12.79 -6.67 -3.73
CA GLU A 10 -13.29 -8.00 -3.40
C GLU A 10 -14.30 -8.50 -4.44
N ARG A 11 -15.24 -7.64 -4.84
CA ARG A 11 -16.25 -7.94 -5.87
C ARG A 11 -15.59 -8.31 -7.19
N LEU A 12 -14.65 -7.49 -7.68
CA LEU A 12 -13.99 -7.72 -8.96
C LEU A 12 -13.12 -8.98 -8.95
N ILE A 13 -12.42 -9.24 -7.85
CA ILE A 13 -11.57 -10.44 -7.71
C ILE A 13 -12.45 -11.70 -7.73
N ASN A 14 -13.56 -11.72 -6.99
CA ASN A 14 -14.48 -12.85 -6.99
C ASN A 14 -15.17 -13.05 -8.34
N GLN A 15 -15.57 -11.98 -9.02
CA GLN A 15 -16.10 -12.07 -10.39
C GLN A 15 -15.07 -12.68 -11.33
N GLY A 16 -13.82 -12.21 -11.26
CA GLY A 16 -12.72 -12.75 -12.05
C GLY A 16 -12.42 -14.23 -11.78
N ALA A 17 -12.56 -14.70 -10.54
CA ALA A 17 -12.41 -16.11 -10.19
C ALA A 17 -13.55 -16.95 -10.81
N ARG A 18 -14.80 -16.50 -10.64
CA ARG A 18 -15.98 -17.15 -11.21
C ARG A 18 -15.93 -17.24 -12.73
N GLU A 19 -15.51 -16.18 -13.41
CA GLU A 19 -15.40 -16.15 -14.88
C GLU A 19 -14.36 -17.14 -15.41
N ARG A 20 -13.23 -17.31 -14.70
CA ARG A 20 -12.13 -18.17 -15.13
C ARG A 20 -12.33 -19.65 -14.78
N LEU A 21 -12.91 -19.92 -13.61
CA LEU A 21 -13.07 -21.27 -13.08
C LEU A 21 -14.50 -21.83 -13.26
N SER A 22 -15.45 -20.99 -13.68
CA SER A 22 -16.88 -21.29 -13.88
C SER A 22 -17.63 -21.70 -12.60
N GLY A 23 -18.89 -22.10 -12.72
CA GLY A 23 -19.68 -22.63 -11.59
C GLY A 23 -19.85 -21.65 -10.42
N SER A 24 -19.67 -22.17 -9.21
CA SER A 24 -19.80 -21.46 -7.93
C SER A 24 -18.44 -21.10 -7.30
N HIS A 25 -17.38 -20.98 -8.11
CA HIS A 25 -16.05 -20.63 -7.63
C HIS A 25 -15.99 -19.16 -7.15
N SER A 26 -15.34 -18.97 -6.01
CA SER A 26 -14.97 -17.67 -5.43
C SER A 26 -13.44 -17.60 -5.27
N ALA A 27 -12.91 -16.40 -5.07
CA ALA A 27 -11.51 -16.24 -4.70
C ALA A 27 -11.32 -16.64 -3.22
N ASP A 28 -10.16 -17.21 -2.91
CA ASP A 28 -9.71 -17.41 -1.53
C ASP A 28 -8.97 -16.15 -1.07
N LEU A 29 -9.53 -15.46 -0.06
CA LEU A 29 -9.09 -14.12 0.34
C LEU A 29 -8.98 -14.03 1.86
N VAL A 30 -7.84 -13.50 2.32
CA VAL A 30 -7.68 -12.99 3.69
C VAL A 30 -7.55 -11.47 3.60
N ILE A 31 -8.44 -10.76 4.29
CA ILE A 31 -8.54 -9.30 4.18
C ILE A 31 -8.14 -8.64 5.50
N ARG A 32 -7.07 -7.84 5.45
CA ARG A 32 -6.76 -6.87 6.51
C ARG A 32 -7.42 -5.53 6.17
N SER A 33 -8.50 -5.22 6.89
CA SER A 33 -9.16 -3.91 6.83
C SER A 33 -8.72 -3.02 8.01
N TYR A 34 -8.65 -1.71 7.79
CA TYR A 34 -8.17 -0.73 8.75
C TYR A 34 -9.27 0.26 9.12
N ASP A 35 -9.24 0.73 10.37
CA ASP A 35 -9.88 2.00 10.72
C ASP A 35 -9.12 3.13 10.01
N PHE A 36 -9.80 3.78 9.06
CA PHE A 36 -9.17 4.81 8.24
C PHE A 36 -8.76 6.05 9.05
N ALA A 37 -9.42 6.32 10.19
CA ALA A 37 -9.05 7.46 11.04
C ALA A 37 -7.61 7.34 11.57
N THR A 38 -7.17 6.10 11.88
CA THR A 38 -5.79 5.85 12.33
C THR A 38 -4.79 6.09 11.20
N ILE A 39 -5.12 5.64 9.99
CA ILE A 39 -4.29 5.83 8.81
C ILE A 39 -4.21 7.31 8.43
N GLU A 40 -5.34 8.03 8.48
CA GLU A 40 -5.40 9.45 8.19
C GLU A 40 -4.58 10.28 9.19
N ALA A 41 -4.63 9.93 10.48
CA ALA A 41 -3.84 10.62 11.52
C ALA A 41 -2.34 10.50 11.27
N LEU A 42 -1.84 9.30 10.97
CA LEU A 42 -0.43 9.07 10.64
C LEU A 42 -0.03 9.82 9.36
N GLN A 43 -0.89 9.81 8.34
CA GLN A 43 -0.66 10.52 7.08
C GLN A 43 -0.60 12.04 7.30
N ALA A 44 -1.50 12.60 8.10
CA ALA A 44 -1.55 14.02 8.42
C ALA A 44 -0.34 14.48 9.24
N ALA A 45 0.17 13.63 10.13
CA ALA A 45 1.38 13.87 10.90
C ALA A 45 2.67 13.70 10.07
N GLY A 46 2.59 13.14 8.86
CA GLY A 46 3.76 12.83 8.03
C GLY A 46 4.58 11.64 8.52
N GLU A 47 3.99 10.81 9.38
CA GLU A 47 4.61 9.65 10.03
C GLU A 47 4.66 8.44 9.07
N TRP A 48 5.34 8.62 7.94
CA TRP A 48 5.41 7.63 6.87
C TRP A 48 6.16 6.36 7.28
N ASP A 49 7.19 6.46 8.12
CA ASP A 49 7.94 5.30 8.61
C ASP A 49 7.09 4.45 9.55
N ALA A 50 6.32 5.09 10.44
CA ALA A 50 5.38 4.38 11.30
C ALA A 50 4.27 3.69 10.49
N MET A 51 3.74 4.39 9.47
CA MET A 51 2.80 3.81 8.51
C MET A 51 3.38 2.59 7.79
N ALA A 52 4.62 2.72 7.29
CA ALA A 52 5.30 1.67 6.56
C ALA A 52 5.51 0.43 7.43
N ASN A 53 5.96 0.61 8.67
CA ASN A 53 6.14 -0.47 9.64
C ASN A 53 4.83 -1.17 10.00
N LEU A 54 3.74 -0.41 10.19
CA LEU A 54 2.41 -0.96 10.44
C LEU A 54 1.95 -1.85 9.29
N LEU A 55 2.00 -1.33 8.06
CA LEU A 55 1.54 -2.05 6.87
C LEU A 55 2.44 -3.26 6.54
N ALA A 56 3.74 -3.16 6.78
CA ALA A 56 4.68 -4.28 6.61
C ALA A 56 4.40 -5.41 7.61
N ALA A 57 4.21 -5.08 8.89
CA ALA A 57 3.87 -6.07 9.91
C ALA A 57 2.55 -6.79 9.60
N ASP A 58 1.54 -6.07 9.11
CA ASP A 58 0.27 -6.67 8.72
C ASP A 58 0.39 -7.50 7.44
N ALA A 59 1.28 -7.15 6.51
CA ALA A 59 1.55 -7.97 5.33
C ALA A 59 2.23 -9.31 5.69
N ILE A 60 3.16 -9.32 6.65
CA ILE A 60 3.76 -10.54 7.20
C ILE A 60 2.69 -11.43 7.86
N ARG A 61 1.76 -10.85 8.64
CA ARG A 61 0.67 -11.62 9.25
C ARG A 61 -0.26 -12.25 8.21
N LEU A 62 -0.49 -11.57 7.09
CA LEU A 62 -1.27 -12.12 5.98
C LEU A 62 -0.52 -13.30 5.32
N GLU A 63 0.77 -13.16 5.12
CA GLU A 63 1.64 -14.24 4.63
C GLU A 63 1.59 -15.47 5.56
N GLU A 64 1.75 -15.25 6.87
CA GLU A 64 1.63 -16.31 7.90
C GLU A 64 0.24 -16.96 7.93
N SER A 65 -0.80 -16.27 7.47
CA SER A 65 -2.16 -16.82 7.33
C SER A 65 -2.37 -17.64 6.05
N GLY A 66 -1.35 -17.76 5.20
CA GLY A 66 -1.37 -18.54 3.96
C GLY A 66 -1.57 -17.70 2.69
N ALA A 67 -1.49 -16.37 2.77
CA ALA A 67 -1.62 -15.53 1.58
C ALA A 67 -0.39 -15.67 0.67
N GLU A 68 -0.61 -16.12 -0.57
CA GLU A 68 0.45 -16.25 -1.58
C GLU A 68 0.73 -14.95 -2.35
N VAL A 69 -0.22 -14.00 -2.31
CA VAL A 69 -0.13 -12.71 -2.99
C VAL A 69 -0.72 -11.63 -2.09
N ILE A 70 -0.01 -10.51 -1.95
CA ILE A 70 -0.47 -9.33 -1.23
C ILE A 70 -0.91 -8.24 -2.22
N ALA A 71 -2.11 -7.68 -2.02
CA ALA A 71 -2.65 -6.59 -2.82
C ALA A 71 -2.99 -5.37 -1.96
N LEU A 72 -2.40 -4.21 -2.29
CA LEU A 72 -2.66 -2.96 -1.58
C LEU A 72 -3.81 -2.18 -2.23
N CYS A 73 -5.00 -2.24 -1.62
CA CYS A 73 -6.23 -1.64 -2.15
C CYS A 73 -6.35 -0.12 -1.86
N THR A 74 -5.35 0.65 -2.25
CA THR A 74 -5.30 2.13 -2.12
C THR A 74 -4.23 2.73 -3.00
N ASN A 75 -4.46 3.91 -3.57
CA ASN A 75 -3.45 4.58 -4.39
C ASN A 75 -2.33 5.19 -3.54
N THR A 76 -2.70 5.89 -2.46
CA THR A 76 -1.73 6.67 -1.68
C THR A 76 -0.74 5.78 -0.95
N MET A 77 -1.15 4.69 -0.29
CA MET A 77 -0.18 3.91 0.51
C MET A 77 0.89 3.19 -0.32
N HIS A 78 0.79 3.20 -1.65
CA HIS A 78 1.91 2.78 -2.48
C HIS A 78 3.15 3.69 -2.34
N CYS A 79 3.07 4.84 -1.67
CA CYS A 79 4.26 5.63 -1.34
C CYS A 79 5.27 4.83 -0.49
N VAL A 80 4.80 3.84 0.29
CA VAL A 80 5.61 3.00 1.19
C VAL A 80 5.68 1.53 0.73
N ALA A 81 5.29 1.23 -0.51
CA ALA A 81 5.24 -0.15 -1.02
C ALA A 81 6.61 -0.84 -0.97
N GLU A 82 7.69 -0.14 -1.31
CA GLU A 82 9.06 -0.70 -1.27
C GLU A 82 9.45 -1.18 0.14
N HIS A 83 8.99 -0.48 1.19
CA HIS A 83 9.25 -0.87 2.58
C HIS A 83 8.42 -2.09 3.01
N ILE A 84 7.17 -2.17 2.54
CA ILE A 84 6.31 -3.34 2.76
C ILE A 84 6.94 -4.56 2.07
N GLU A 85 7.35 -4.42 0.81
CA GLU A 85 7.98 -5.49 0.02
C GLU A 85 9.31 -5.96 0.63
N ALA A 86 10.08 -5.07 1.26
CA ALA A 86 11.30 -5.46 1.94
C ALA A 86 11.06 -6.28 3.22
N GLY A 87 9.88 -6.17 3.84
CA GLY A 87 9.52 -6.88 5.06
C GLY A 87 8.83 -8.22 4.83
N VAL A 88 8.28 -8.45 3.65
CA VAL A 88 7.59 -9.69 3.28
C VAL A 88 8.55 -10.54 2.45
N GLU A 89 8.73 -11.81 2.80
CA GLU A 89 9.52 -12.68 1.92
C GLU A 89 8.72 -12.90 0.62
N PRO A 90 9.34 -12.79 -0.56
CA PRO A 90 8.66 -13.21 -1.76
C PRO A 90 8.58 -14.75 -1.72
N HIS A 91 7.44 -15.30 -1.28
CA HIS A 91 7.12 -16.74 -1.35
C HIS A 91 7.04 -17.22 -2.81
N TRP A 92 8.19 -17.35 -3.45
CA TRP A 92 8.39 -18.21 -4.63
C TRP A 92 9.35 -19.36 -4.33
N ALA A 93 10.07 -19.32 -3.19
CA ALA A 93 11.17 -20.23 -2.90
C ALA A 93 10.78 -21.52 -2.14
N THR A 94 9.53 -21.68 -1.66
CA THR A 94 9.14 -22.87 -0.86
C THR A 94 7.92 -23.64 -1.39
N SER A 95 7.12 -23.09 -2.30
CA SER A 95 6.04 -23.83 -2.96
C SER A 95 6.55 -24.48 -4.25
N ARG A 96 6.53 -25.82 -4.27
CA ARG A 96 6.96 -26.69 -5.36
C ARG A 96 5.98 -26.61 -6.54
N ALA A 97 5.80 -25.44 -7.15
CA ALA A 97 5.04 -25.25 -8.38
C ALA A 97 5.49 -23.95 -9.06
N GLY A 98 6.59 -24.05 -9.80
CA GLY A 98 7.08 -22.95 -10.63
C GLY A 98 6.01 -22.49 -11.63
N ARG A 99 5.39 -21.34 -11.35
CA ARG A 99 4.74 -20.46 -12.34
C ARG A 99 4.96 -19.02 -11.88
N ARG A 100 5.42 -18.17 -12.80
CA ARG A 100 5.62 -16.73 -12.58
C ARG A 100 4.30 -16.10 -12.13
N ALA A 101 4.18 -15.75 -10.86
CA ALA A 101 3.15 -14.84 -10.39
C ALA A 101 3.71 -13.42 -10.48
N GLY A 102 3.13 -12.60 -11.36
CA GLY A 102 3.49 -11.21 -11.50
C GLY A 102 2.88 -10.37 -10.38
N TRP A 103 3.67 -9.47 -9.81
CA TRP A 103 3.17 -8.32 -9.06
C TRP A 103 2.16 -7.58 -9.97
N LEU A 104 0.90 -7.47 -9.54
CA LEU A 104 -0.12 -6.65 -10.22
C LEU A 104 -0.02 -5.18 -9.80
N GLY A 105 1.21 -4.70 -9.56
CA GLY A 105 1.53 -3.29 -9.65
C GLY A 105 2.26 -3.05 -10.99
N GLY A 106 1.97 -1.93 -11.64
CA GLY A 106 2.55 -1.64 -12.95
C GLY A 106 4.07 -1.58 -12.92
N THR A 107 4.70 -2.18 -13.93
CA THR A 107 6.11 -1.96 -14.27
C THR A 107 6.43 -0.48 -14.24
N SER A 108 7.57 -0.17 -13.63
CA SER A 108 8.11 1.16 -13.38
C SER A 108 8.45 1.90 -14.69
N THR A 109 7.42 2.42 -15.36
CA THR A 109 7.57 3.41 -16.43
C THR A 109 6.48 4.46 -16.23
N GLY A 110 6.79 5.47 -15.41
CA GLY A 110 5.98 6.68 -15.28
C GLY A 110 4.98 6.72 -14.12
N ARG A 111 5.39 6.47 -12.87
CA ARG A 111 4.57 6.89 -11.71
C ARG A 111 4.55 8.42 -11.64
N ARG A 112 3.44 9.05 -12.04
CA ARG A 112 3.02 10.30 -11.39
C ARG A 112 2.73 9.91 -9.94
N ARG A 113 3.72 10.10 -9.05
CA ARG A 113 3.47 10.08 -7.60
C ARG A 113 2.31 11.04 -7.36
N THR A 114 1.23 10.58 -6.74
CA THR A 114 0.16 11.48 -6.28
C THR A 114 0.81 12.58 -5.44
N ARG A 115 0.27 13.80 -5.44
CA ARG A 115 0.81 14.90 -4.60
C ARG A 115 0.98 14.46 -3.14
N SER A 116 0.17 13.50 -2.69
CA SER A 116 0.19 12.91 -1.35
C SER A 116 1.46 12.12 -1.00
N CYS A 117 2.27 11.65 -1.96
CA CYS A 117 3.53 10.97 -1.68
C CYS A 117 4.72 11.91 -1.48
N ARG A 118 4.52 13.23 -1.50
CA ARG A 118 5.59 14.17 -1.18
C ARG A 118 5.69 14.28 0.34
N PRO A 119 6.90 14.14 0.93
CA PRO A 119 7.08 14.52 2.32
C PRO A 119 6.63 15.98 2.48
N ALA A 120 5.93 16.28 3.58
CA ALA A 120 5.62 17.66 3.91
C ALA A 120 6.97 18.40 4.02
N THR A 121 7.30 19.21 3.03
CA THR A 121 8.42 20.14 3.15
C THR A 121 8.13 20.97 4.38
N SER A 122 8.93 20.78 5.44
CA SER A 122 9.03 21.71 6.55
C SER A 122 9.31 23.08 5.95
N ALA A 123 8.27 23.89 5.81
CA ALA A 123 8.39 25.30 5.47
C ALA A 123 8.80 26.04 6.74
N ALA A 124 9.99 25.73 7.26
CA ALA A 124 10.68 26.52 8.27
C ALA A 124 12.01 27.01 7.69
N THR A 125 11.98 27.64 6.51
CA THR A 125 13.04 28.57 6.15
C THR A 125 12.77 29.85 6.94
N SER A 126 13.40 29.99 8.10
CA SER A 126 13.47 31.24 8.84
C SER A 126 14.05 32.31 7.91
N ARG A 127 13.19 33.13 7.31
CA ARG A 127 13.64 34.39 6.71
C ARG A 127 13.94 35.32 7.88
N LEU A 128 15.19 35.30 8.35
CA LEU A 128 15.76 36.43 9.07
C LEU A 128 15.67 37.63 8.12
N ARG A 129 14.62 38.44 8.27
CA ARG A 129 14.54 39.78 7.69
C ARG A 129 15.52 40.64 8.49
N THR A 130 16.68 40.92 7.93
CA THR A 130 17.49 42.06 8.35
C THR A 130 16.68 43.34 8.09
N PRO A 131 16.51 44.24 9.07
CA PRO A 131 15.87 45.53 8.83
C PRO A 131 16.79 46.42 7.97
N PRO A 132 16.24 47.30 7.12
CA PRO A 132 17.05 48.22 6.33
C PRO A 132 17.76 49.26 7.23
N PRO A 133 18.88 49.84 6.77
CA PRO A 133 19.58 50.89 7.50
C PRO A 133 18.67 52.11 7.63
N ARG A 134 18.73 52.75 8.81
CA ARG A 134 18.09 54.04 9.05
C ARG A 134 19.03 55.13 8.54
N ASP A 135 18.51 55.98 7.66
CA ASP A 135 19.07 57.32 7.41
C ASP A 135 18.61 58.28 8.51
#